data_AF-A0A535U7G9-F1
#
_entry.id   AF-A0A535U7G9-F1
#
_cell.length_a   1.000
_cell.length_b   1.000
_cell.length_c   1.000
_cell.angle_alpha   90.00
_cell.angle_beta   90.00
_cell.angle_gamma   90.00
#
_symmetry.space_group_name_H-M   'P 1'
#
loop_
_entity.id
_entity.type
_entity.pdbx_description
1 polymer ?
#
loop_
_entity_poly.entity_id
_entity_poly.type
_entity_poly.pdbx_seq_one_letter_code
_entity_poly.pdbx_strand_id
1 'polypeptide(L)'
;MSSGPSNDPIVQQLQLLLTGYGYNFYSSVNQARADDLLVRERASYHLAQAVDMLATLRGEYQRRFIPPLTRANPDPPQEALVQVREIEAAQQALSNVETTIRGTAVPSQDRIWWRFRQEEPLLRQLLQFDLALVRSSEQVYHKQINKIRIRIEK
;
A
#
# COMPACT_ATOMS: atom_id res chain seq x y z
N MET A 1 -43.38 -14.55 5.15
CA MET A 1 -42.95 -13.16 5.42
C MET A 1 -42.19 -12.67 4.21
N SER A 2 -42.62 -11.56 3.58
CA SER A 2 -42.08 -11.11 2.30
C SER A 2 -40.63 -10.64 2.44
N SER A 3 -39.72 -11.31 1.76
CA SER A 3 -38.28 -11.02 1.67
C SER A 3 -37.93 -9.90 0.66
N GLY A 4 -38.89 -9.03 0.34
CA GLY A 4 -38.71 -7.89 -0.56
C GLY A 4 -38.42 -6.58 0.18
N PRO A 5 -37.75 -5.60 -0.45
CA PRO A 5 -37.58 -4.28 0.13
C PRO A 5 -38.94 -3.64 0.43
N SER A 6 -39.05 -2.97 1.58
CA SER A 6 -40.28 -2.25 1.97
C SER A 6 -40.50 -1.07 1.03
N ASN A 7 -41.75 -0.74 0.71
CA ASN A 7 -42.09 0.48 -0.04
C ASN A 7 -42.22 1.72 0.86
N ASP A 8 -42.07 1.55 2.17
CA ASP A 8 -42.05 2.67 3.11
C ASP A 8 -40.69 3.40 3.01
N PRO A 9 -40.68 4.71 2.67
CA PRO A 9 -39.44 5.48 2.49
C PRO A 9 -38.59 5.52 3.77
N ILE A 10 -39.19 5.49 4.96
CA ILE A 10 -38.45 5.46 6.23
C ILE A 10 -37.76 4.10 6.39
N VAL A 11 -38.44 3.01 6.07
CA VAL A 11 -37.85 1.66 6.14
C VAL A 11 -36.74 1.50 5.11
N GLN A 12 -36.89 2.05 3.90
CA GLN A 12 -35.82 2.07 2.89
C GLN A 12 -34.61 2.88 3.36
N GLN A 13 -34.84 4.05 3.96
CA GLN A 13 -33.78 4.89 4.51
C GLN A 13 -33.03 4.17 5.64
N LEU A 14 -33.75 3.53 6.56
CA LEU A 14 -33.15 2.74 7.64
C LEU A 14 -32.39 1.52 7.10
N GLN A 15 -32.92 0.84 6.08
CA GLN A 15 -32.22 -0.26 5.41
C GLN A 15 -30.91 0.23 4.77
N LEU A 16 -30.92 1.39 4.11
CA LEU A 16 -29.71 1.98 3.54
C LEU A 16 -28.71 2.40 4.64
N LEU A 17 -29.19 3.04 5.72
CA LEU A 17 -28.37 3.44 6.85
C LEU A 17 -27.81 2.26 7.66
N LEU A 18 -28.38 1.06 7.55
CA LEU A 18 -27.90 -0.13 8.29
C LEU A 18 -27.15 -1.13 7.39
N THR A 19 -27.37 -1.09 6.08
CA THR A 19 -26.85 -2.09 5.13
C THR A 19 -26.16 -1.50 3.90
N GLY A 20 -26.09 -0.17 3.79
CA GLY A 20 -25.46 0.55 2.69
C GLY A 20 -23.95 0.29 2.58
N TYR A 21 -23.40 0.65 1.42
CA TYR A 21 -21.98 0.50 1.09
C TYR A 21 -21.15 1.67 1.64
N GLY A 22 -19.86 1.44 1.91
CA GLY A 22 -18.93 2.45 2.44
C GLY A 22 -18.99 2.60 3.96
N TYR A 23 -18.39 3.69 4.47
CA TYR A 23 -18.39 3.98 5.91
C TYR A 23 -19.82 4.17 6.40
N ASN A 24 -20.20 3.36 7.38
CA ASN A 24 -21.53 3.40 7.98
C ASN A 24 -21.38 3.36 9.50
N PHE A 25 -21.79 4.46 10.16
CA PHE A 25 -21.70 4.60 11.61
C PHE A 25 -22.47 3.51 12.38
N TYR A 26 -23.54 2.95 11.81
CA TYR A 26 -24.39 1.98 12.48
C TYR A 26 -23.97 0.52 12.26
N SER A 27 -22.87 0.27 11.54
CA SER A 27 -22.39 -1.07 11.23
C SER A 27 -20.88 -1.19 11.48
N SER A 28 -20.51 -1.87 12.57
CA SER A 28 -19.11 -2.17 12.94
C SER A 28 -18.35 -2.88 11.82
N VAL A 29 -19.03 -3.76 11.09
CA VAL A 29 -18.49 -4.48 9.93
C VAL A 29 -18.14 -3.52 8.79
N ASN A 30 -19.01 -2.56 8.49
CA ASN A 30 -18.73 -1.57 7.44
C ASN A 30 -17.66 -0.56 7.86
N GLN A 31 -17.60 -0.18 9.13
CA GLN A 31 -16.50 0.61 9.67
C GLN A 31 -15.17 -0.11 9.47
N ALA A 32 -15.07 -1.37 9.90
CA ALA A 32 -13.84 -2.14 9.78
C ALA A 32 -13.38 -2.31 8.31
N ARG A 33 -14.31 -2.46 7.36
CA ARG A 33 -13.99 -2.50 5.92
C ARG A 33 -13.51 -1.14 5.39
N ALA A 34 -14.13 -0.05 5.82
CA ALA A 34 -13.71 1.29 5.45
C ALA A 34 -12.31 1.61 6.02
N ASP A 35 -12.04 1.17 7.26
CA ASP A 35 -10.74 1.30 7.90
C ASP A 35 -9.67 0.47 7.17
N ASP A 36 -9.94 -0.79 6.79
CA ASP A 36 -9.06 -1.64 5.96
C ASP A 36 -8.67 -0.93 4.65
N LEU A 37 -9.64 -0.36 3.95
CA LEU A 37 -9.40 0.42 2.72
C LEU A 37 -8.48 1.63 2.95
N LEU A 38 -8.74 2.40 4.01
CA LEU A 38 -7.95 3.58 4.35
C LEU A 38 -6.51 3.21 4.70
N VAL A 39 -6.32 2.12 5.43
CA VAL A 39 -5.00 1.63 5.83
C VAL A 39 -4.22 1.13 4.61
N ARG A 40 -4.86 0.42 3.67
CA ARG A 40 -4.23 0.02 2.40
C ARG A 40 -3.84 1.21 1.54
N GLU A 41 -4.72 2.20 1.40
CA GLU A 41 -4.41 3.45 0.70
C GLU A 41 -3.16 4.11 1.30
N ARG A 42 -3.08 4.17 2.63
CA ARG A 42 -1.95 4.78 3.32
C ARG A 42 -0.65 3.99 3.15
N ALA A 43 -0.71 2.66 3.18
CA ALA A 43 0.45 1.81 2.92
C ALA A 43 0.96 2.01 1.48
N SER A 44 0.06 1.94 0.49
CA SER A 44 0.39 2.16 -0.92
C SER A 44 0.99 3.55 -1.15
N TYR A 45 0.46 4.59 -0.50
CA TYR A 45 1.01 5.95 -0.57
C TYR A 45 2.49 6.00 -0.15
N HIS A 46 2.83 5.45 1.03
CA HIS A 46 4.22 5.50 1.51
C HIS A 46 5.17 4.63 0.68
N LEU A 47 4.71 3.49 0.17
CA LEU A 47 5.52 2.64 -0.72
C LEU A 47 5.78 3.33 -2.07
N ALA A 48 4.78 4.00 -2.64
CA ALA A 48 4.96 4.79 -3.86
C ALA A 48 5.97 5.92 -3.66
N GLN A 49 5.88 6.66 -2.55
CA GLN A 49 6.87 7.68 -2.20
C GLN A 49 8.29 7.11 -2.06
N ALA A 50 8.44 5.92 -1.48
CA ALA A 50 9.73 5.25 -1.37
C ALA A 50 10.30 4.91 -2.76
N VAL A 51 9.47 4.39 -3.67
CA VAL A 51 9.85 4.07 -5.05
C VAL A 51 10.35 5.32 -5.80
N ASP A 52 9.60 6.42 -5.72
CA ASP A 52 9.98 7.69 -6.38
C ASP A 52 11.28 8.28 -5.81
N MET A 53 11.45 8.18 -4.50
CA MET A 53 12.65 8.65 -3.83
C MET A 53 13.87 7.81 -4.22
N LEU A 54 13.74 6.48 -4.30
CA LEU A 54 14.81 5.61 -4.78
C LEU A 54 15.20 5.92 -6.23
N ALA A 55 14.23 6.22 -7.10
CA ALA A 55 14.50 6.62 -8.47
C ALA A 55 15.32 7.93 -8.53
N THR A 56 14.96 8.90 -7.70
CA THR A 56 15.68 10.19 -7.58
C THR A 56 17.11 9.99 -7.10
N LEU A 57 17.29 9.26 -5.99
CA LEU A 57 18.60 8.98 -5.40
C LEU A 57 19.50 8.17 -6.33
N ARG A 58 18.94 7.21 -7.08
CA ARG A 58 19.68 6.48 -8.12
C ARG A 58 20.22 7.43 -9.19
N GLY A 59 19.39 8.35 -9.68
CA GLY A 59 19.79 9.32 -10.69
C GLY A 59 20.86 10.31 -10.18
N GLU A 60 20.80 10.68 -8.90
CA GLU A 60 21.86 11.46 -8.25
C GLU A 60 23.17 10.68 -8.13
N TYR A 61 23.10 9.42 -7.67
CA TYR A 61 24.25 8.55 -7.52
C TYR A 61 24.94 8.30 -8.88
N GLN A 62 24.17 7.97 -9.92
CA GLN A 62 24.69 7.77 -11.27
C GLN A 62 25.45 9.01 -11.77
N ARG A 63 24.86 10.20 -11.65
CA ARG A 63 25.49 11.45 -12.08
C ARG A 63 26.80 11.74 -11.34
N ARG A 64 26.91 11.34 -10.07
CA ARG A 64 28.08 11.62 -9.23
C ARG A 64 29.21 10.61 -9.40
N PHE A 65 28.87 9.32 -9.60
CA PHE A 65 29.85 8.23 -9.55
C PHE A 65 30.05 7.49 -10.88
N ILE A 66 29.23 7.76 -11.89
CA ILE A 66 29.40 7.19 -13.24
C ILE A 66 29.73 8.33 -14.20
N PRO A 67 31.02 8.55 -14.52
CA PRO A 67 31.42 9.59 -15.45
C PRO A 67 30.94 9.27 -16.88
N PRO A 68 30.82 10.28 -17.75
CA PRO A 68 30.58 10.07 -19.18
C PRO A 68 31.65 9.14 -19.77
N LEU A 69 31.24 8.19 -20.59
CA LEU A 69 32.17 7.28 -21.26
C LEU A 69 33.06 8.09 -22.20
N THR A 70 34.37 7.84 -22.15
CA THR A 70 35.35 8.49 -23.02
C THR A 70 36.19 7.43 -23.71
N ARG A 71 36.90 7.79 -24.78
CA ARG A 71 37.85 6.86 -25.41
C ARG A 71 38.93 6.35 -24.45
N ALA A 72 39.30 7.15 -23.44
CA ALA A 72 40.30 6.79 -22.44
C ALA A 72 39.72 5.91 -21.30
N ASN A 73 38.41 6.02 -21.05
CA ASN A 73 37.71 5.20 -20.06
C ASN A 73 36.41 4.69 -20.70
N PRO A 74 36.49 3.60 -21.50
CA PRO A 74 35.38 3.11 -22.31
C PRO A 74 34.31 2.40 -21.47
N ASP A 75 34.67 1.91 -20.28
CA ASP A 75 33.81 1.12 -19.42
C ASP A 75 33.40 1.90 -18.16
N PRO A 76 32.13 1.79 -17.70
CA PRO A 76 31.70 2.39 -16.46
C PRO A 76 32.33 1.69 -15.23
N PRO A 77 32.55 2.41 -14.11
CA PRO A 77 33.10 1.83 -12.89
C PRO A 77 32.21 0.71 -12.34
N GLN A 78 32.75 -0.52 -12.25
CA GLN A 78 31.98 -1.70 -11.86
C GLN A 78 31.35 -1.57 -10.46
N GLU A 79 32.09 -0.99 -9.50
CA GLU A 79 31.58 -0.77 -8.14
C GLU A 79 30.37 0.17 -8.12
N ALA A 80 30.39 1.24 -8.93
CA ALA A 80 29.27 2.15 -9.04
C ALA A 80 28.06 1.48 -9.70
N LEU A 81 28.28 0.62 -10.71
CA LEU A 81 27.20 -0.17 -11.34
C LEU A 81 26.55 -1.16 -10.37
N VAL A 82 27.33 -1.81 -9.50
CA VAL A 82 26.78 -2.71 -8.47
C VAL A 82 25.84 -1.94 -7.54
N GLN A 83 26.25 -0.75 -7.09
CA GLN A 83 25.40 0.08 -6.22
C GLN A 83 24.10 0.53 -6.92
N VAL A 84 24.18 0.90 -8.19
CA VAL A 84 22.99 1.22 -9.00
C VAL A 84 22.03 0.04 -9.08
N ARG A 85 22.55 -1.17 -9.35
CA ARG A 85 21.73 -2.40 -9.40
C ARG A 85 21.09 -2.73 -8.06
N GLU A 86 21.78 -2.51 -6.94
CA GLU A 86 21.20 -2.69 -5.60
C GLU A 86 19.99 -1.76 -5.38
N ILE A 87 20.12 -0.48 -5.79
CA ILE A 87 19.03 0.50 -5.66
C ILE A 87 17.86 0.12 -6.57
N GLU A 88 18.13 -0.30 -7.81
CA GLU A 88 17.11 -0.78 -8.75
C GLU A 88 16.36 -2.01 -8.23
N ALA A 89 17.08 -2.98 -7.67
CA ALA A 89 16.47 -4.17 -7.08
C ALA A 89 15.55 -3.81 -5.91
N ALA A 90 15.97 -2.87 -5.04
CA ALA A 90 15.13 -2.38 -3.96
C ALA A 90 13.89 -1.64 -4.48
N GLN A 91 14.05 -0.80 -5.51
CA GLN A 91 12.94 -0.08 -6.15
C GLN A 91 11.90 -1.06 -6.72
N GLN A 92 12.35 -2.08 -7.46
CA GLN A 92 11.45 -3.08 -8.04
C GLN A 92 10.74 -3.90 -6.95
N ALA A 93 11.45 -4.28 -5.88
CA ALA A 93 10.86 -5.01 -4.77
C ALA A 93 9.74 -4.21 -4.10
N LEU A 94 9.95 -2.91 -3.85
CA LEU A 94 8.92 -2.04 -3.27
C LEU A 94 7.74 -1.82 -4.22
N SER A 95 8.00 -1.64 -5.52
CA SER A 95 6.95 -1.51 -6.53
C SER A 95 6.06 -2.76 -6.59
N ASN A 96 6.63 -3.96 -6.51
CA ASN A 96 5.86 -5.20 -6.53
C ASN A 96 4.94 -5.33 -5.30
N VAL A 97 5.45 -4.96 -4.12
CA VAL A 97 4.67 -4.96 -2.88
C VAL A 97 3.52 -3.94 -2.96
N GLU A 98 3.80 -2.72 -3.42
CA GLU A 98 2.79 -1.67 -3.60
C GLU A 98 1.65 -2.12 -4.53
N THR A 99 2.00 -2.70 -5.68
CA THR A 99 1.02 -3.17 -6.66
C THR A 99 0.18 -4.32 -6.10
N THR A 100 0.79 -5.20 -5.30
CA THR A 100 0.08 -6.30 -4.63
C THR A 100 -0.95 -5.76 -3.63
N ILE A 101 -0.55 -4.80 -2.78
CA ILE A 101 -1.45 -4.18 -1.78
C ILE A 101 -2.61 -3.48 -2.48
N ARG A 102 -2.33 -2.68 -3.50
CA ARG A 102 -3.34 -1.96 -4.28
C ARG A 102 -4.31 -2.90 -5.01
N GLY A 103 -3.82 -4.03 -5.49
CA GLY A 103 -4.61 -5.03 -6.22
C GLY A 103 -5.34 -6.03 -5.31
N THR A 104 -5.14 -5.99 -3.99
CA THR A 104 -5.75 -6.96 -3.08
C THR A 104 -7.27 -6.75 -3.04
N ALA A 105 -8.03 -7.80 -3.32
CA ALA A 105 -9.48 -7.75 -3.27
C ALA A 105 -9.98 -7.31 -1.88
N VAL A 106 -11.01 -6.47 -1.87
CA VAL A 106 -11.73 -6.09 -0.67
C VAL A 106 -12.76 -7.19 -0.37
N PRO A 107 -12.94 -7.64 0.88
CA PRO A 107 -13.97 -8.61 1.22
C PRO A 107 -15.34 -8.18 0.65
N SER A 108 -15.89 -9.00 -0.26
CA SER A 108 -17.17 -8.72 -0.92
C SER A 108 -18.31 -8.73 0.09
N GLN A 109 -19.28 -7.81 -0.05
CA GLN A 109 -20.52 -7.81 0.74
C GLN A 109 -21.48 -8.93 0.29
N ASP A 110 -21.08 -10.18 0.45
CA ASP A 110 -21.91 -11.32 0.09
C ASP A 110 -23.03 -11.50 1.11
N ARG A 111 -24.21 -10.96 0.77
CA ARG A 111 -25.41 -10.98 1.61
C ARG A 111 -25.90 -12.39 1.95
N ILE A 112 -25.56 -13.40 1.14
CA ILE A 112 -26.04 -14.77 1.30
C ILE A 112 -25.33 -15.44 2.48
N TRP A 113 -24.03 -15.22 2.63
CA TRP A 113 -23.23 -15.85 3.66
C TRP A 113 -23.01 -14.99 4.91
N TRP A 114 -23.50 -13.75 4.89
CA TRP A 114 -23.26 -12.77 5.95
C TRP A 114 -23.78 -13.20 7.33
N ARG A 115 -24.87 -13.98 7.36
CA ARG A 115 -25.45 -14.53 8.61
C ARG A 115 -24.68 -15.72 9.17
N PHE A 116 -23.88 -16.38 8.33
CA PHE A 116 -23.11 -17.57 8.68
C PHE A 116 -21.63 -17.25 8.94
N ARG A 117 -21.13 -16.12 8.42
CA ARG A 117 -19.81 -15.58 8.74
C ARG A 117 -19.93 -14.56 9.88
N GLN A 118 -19.37 -14.89 11.04
CA GLN A 118 -19.02 -13.87 12.03
C GLN A 118 -17.79 -13.09 11.50
N GLU A 119 -18.02 -12.13 10.61
CA GLU A 119 -16.93 -11.41 9.92
C GLU A 119 -16.21 -10.40 10.83
N GLU A 120 -16.89 -9.84 11.83
CA GLU A 120 -16.33 -8.77 12.66
C GLU A 120 -15.00 -9.17 13.35
N PRO A 121 -14.88 -10.35 14.01
CA PRO A 121 -13.61 -10.77 14.59
C PRO A 121 -12.47 -10.90 13.56
N LEU A 122 -12.75 -11.45 12.38
CA LEU A 122 -11.78 -11.59 11.30
C LEU A 122 -11.36 -10.22 10.75
N LEU A 123 -12.31 -9.32 10.52
CA LEU A 123 -12.03 -7.96 10.04
C LEU A 123 -11.20 -7.17 11.05
N ARG A 124 -11.44 -7.34 12.35
CA ARG A 124 -10.61 -6.73 13.41
C ARG A 124 -9.18 -7.26 13.38
N GLN A 125 -8.98 -8.56 13.12
CA GLN A 125 -7.64 -9.14 12.97
C GLN A 125 -6.93 -8.62 11.73
N LEU A 126 -7.64 -8.54 10.60
CA LEU A 126 -7.11 -7.95 9.36
C LEU A 126 -6.73 -6.49 9.54
N LEU A 127 -7.55 -5.70 10.24
CA LEU A 127 -7.23 -4.30 10.55
C LEU A 127 -5.93 -4.17 11.36
N GLN A 128 -5.70 -5.04 12.35
CA GLN A 128 -4.46 -5.04 13.12
C GLN A 128 -3.24 -5.40 12.25
N PHE A 129 -3.40 -6.37 11.36
CA PHE A 129 -2.37 -6.74 10.38
C PHE A 129 -2.06 -5.55 9.46
N ASP A 130 -3.08 -4.89 8.94
CA ASP A 130 -2.94 -3.74 8.03
C ASP A 130 -2.28 -2.54 8.74
N LEU A 131 -2.62 -2.28 10.00
CA LEU A 131 -1.94 -1.25 10.80
C LEU A 131 -0.45 -1.55 10.98
N ALA A 132 -0.09 -2.81 11.21
CA ALA A 132 1.30 -3.23 11.28
C ALA A 132 2.00 -3.04 9.92
N LEU A 133 1.32 -3.37 8.82
CA LEU A 133 1.81 -3.19 7.45
C LEU A 133 2.11 -1.72 7.13
N VAL A 134 1.25 -0.78 7.52
CA VAL A 134 1.52 0.67 7.35
C VAL A 134 2.77 1.09 8.11
N ARG A 135 2.87 0.70 9.39
CA ARG A 135 4.05 1.02 10.21
C ARG A 135 5.33 0.47 9.60
N SER A 136 5.29 -0.77 9.10
CA SER A 136 6.43 -1.38 8.40
C SER A 136 6.76 -0.64 7.11
N SER A 137 5.77 -0.20 6.34
CA SER A 137 5.96 0.54 5.09
C SER A 137 6.62 1.90 5.35
N GLU A 138 6.19 2.61 6.40
CA GLU A 138 6.79 3.86 6.85
C GLU A 138 8.25 3.66 7.32
N GLN A 139 8.51 2.60 8.09
CA GLN A 139 9.87 2.26 8.52
C GLN A 139 10.78 1.94 7.33
N VAL A 140 10.27 1.21 6.34
CA VAL A 140 11.01 0.90 5.11
C VAL A 140 11.33 2.17 4.34
N TYR A 141 10.37 3.08 4.19
CA TYR A 141 10.60 4.41 3.60
C TYR A 141 11.75 5.14 4.30
N HIS A 142 11.69 5.31 5.63
CA HIS A 142 12.74 5.99 6.38
C HIS A 142 14.11 5.29 6.31
N LYS A 143 14.13 3.95 6.44
CA LYS A 143 15.36 3.16 6.44
C LYS A 143 16.07 3.19 5.09
N GLN A 144 15.32 3.04 3.99
CA GLN A 144 15.92 3.06 2.65
C GLN A 144 16.48 4.43 2.30
N ILE A 145 15.76 5.49 2.66
CA ILE A 145 16.24 6.87 2.52
C ILE A 145 17.55 7.08 3.28
N ASN A 146 17.58 6.74 4.57
CA ASN A 146 18.75 6.95 5.41
C ASN A 146 19.96 6.14 4.90
N LYS A 147 19.74 4.88 4.49
CA LYS A 147 20.81 4.02 3.98
C LYS A 147 21.48 4.60 2.74
N ILE A 148 20.71 5.13 1.79
CA ILE A 148 21.25 5.64 0.52
C ILE A 148 21.80 7.06 0.68
N ARG A 149 21.16 7.92 1.49
CA ARG A 149 21.70 9.26 1.80
C ARG A 149 23.11 9.18 2.37
N ILE A 150 23.34 8.29 3.35
CA ILE A 150 24.69 8.06 3.92
C ILE A 150 25.71 7.63 2.85
N ARG A 151 25.28 6.88 1.82
CA ARG A 151 26.15 6.42 0.73
C ARG A 151 26.46 7.52 -0.31
N ILE A 152 25.57 8.50 -0.49
CA ILE A 152 25.78 9.65 -1.39
C ILE A 152 26.65 10.72 -0.72
N GLU A 153 26.57 10.88 0.59
CA GLU A 153 27.31 11.91 1.34
C GLU A 153 28.78 11.54 1.60
N LYS A 154 29.13 10.24 1.55
CA LYS A 154 30.51 9.75 1.58
C LYS A 154 31.15 9.87 0.19
#